data_AF-A0A960CY66-F1
#
_entry.id   AF-A0A960CY66-F1
#
_cell.length_a   1.000
_cell.length_b   1.000
_cell.length_c   1.000
_cell.angle_alpha   90.00
_cell.angle_beta   90.00
_cell.angle_gamma   90.00
#
_symmetry.space_group_name_H-M   'P 1'
#
loop_
_entity.id
_entity.type
_entity.pdbx_description
1 polymer ?
#
loop_
_entity_poly.entity_id
_entity_poly.type
_entity_poly.pdbx_seq_one_letter_code
_entity_poly.pdbx_strand_id
1 'polypeptide(L)'
;MNIDMGALHAIEVDRGISVDELLDTIKSALLTAYRHTEGHQPDARIEIDRKTGAVQVIARETDAEGNLISEWDDTPEGFGRVAATTARQVMLQ
;
A
#
# COMPACT_ATOMS: atom_id res chain seq x y z
N MET A 1 6.67 7.97 5.00
CA MET A 1 7.60 7.10 4.25
C MET A 1 7.14 7.09 2.81
N ASN A 2 8.03 7.29 1.84
CA ASN A 2 7.64 7.69 0.49
C ASN A 2 8.12 6.68 -0.56
N ILE A 3 7.23 6.19 -1.41
CA ILE A 3 7.56 5.48 -2.64
C ILE A 3 8.17 6.48 -3.63
N ASP A 4 9.19 6.03 -4.36
CA ASP A 4 9.82 6.86 -5.39
C ASP A 4 8.92 6.94 -6.63
N MET A 5 8.13 8.02 -6.69
CA MET A 5 7.20 8.26 -7.80
C MET A 5 7.94 8.47 -9.14
N GLY A 6 9.19 8.93 -9.10
CA GLY A 6 10.01 9.09 -10.30
C GLY A 6 10.32 7.75 -10.95
N ALA A 7 10.64 6.75 -10.14
CA ALA A 7 10.89 5.40 -10.63
C ALA A 7 9.62 4.72 -11.16
N LEU A 8 8.45 4.96 -10.56
CA LEU A 8 7.17 4.48 -11.11
C LEU A 8 6.84 5.11 -12.46
N HIS A 9 7.07 6.42 -12.61
CA HIS A 9 6.83 7.10 -13.88
C HIS A 9 7.81 6.64 -14.98
N ALA A 10 9.05 6.29 -14.63
CA ALA A 10 9.98 5.69 -15.57
C ALA A 10 9.47 4.34 -16.11
N ILE A 11 8.85 3.51 -15.26
CA ILE A 11 8.26 2.23 -15.68
C ILE A 11 7.02 2.46 -16.55
N GLU A 12 6.22 3.49 -16.26
CA GLU A 12 5.07 3.85 -17.10
C GLU A 12 5.50 4.14 -18.54
N VAL A 13 6.59 4.90 -18.72
CA VAL A 13 7.13 5.21 -20.04
C VAL A 13 7.75 3.97 -20.71
N ASP A 14 8.47 3.14 -19.96
CA ASP A 14 9.21 1.99 -20.49
C ASP A 14 8.30 0.81 -20.86
N ARG A 15 7.35 0.47 -19.97
CA ARG A 15 6.47 -0.71 -20.09
C ARG A 15 5.06 -0.38 -20.55
N GLY A 16 4.68 0.89 -20.60
CA GLY A 16 3.32 1.32 -20.97
C GLY A 16 2.25 1.00 -19.92
N ILE A 17 2.66 0.68 -18.69
CA ILE A 17 1.77 0.36 -17.58
C ILE A 17 1.49 1.66 -16.81
N SER A 18 0.23 2.02 -16.63
CA SER A 18 -0.10 3.25 -15.92
C SER A 18 0.41 3.24 -14.48
N VAL A 19 0.86 4.38 -13.95
CA VAL A 19 1.29 4.50 -12.55
C VAL A 19 0.20 4.00 -11.59
N ASP A 20 -1.08 4.18 -11.93
CA ASP A 20 -2.21 3.70 -11.12
C ASP A 20 -2.24 2.17 -10.99
N GLU A 21 -1.98 1.43 -12.07
CA GLU A 21 -1.91 -0.05 -12.04
C GLU A 21 -0.70 -0.54 -11.23
N LEU A 22 0.45 0.15 -11.35
CA LEU A 22 1.62 -0.13 -10.52
C LEU A 22 1.31 0.09 -9.04
N LEU A 23 0.65 1.21 -8.72
CA LEU A 23 0.24 1.51 -7.36
C LEU A 23 -0.74 0.48 -6.82
N ASP A 24 -1.71 0.02 -7.61
CA ASP A 24 -2.66 -1.04 -7.19
C ASP A 24 -1.94 -2.36 -6.89
N THR A 25 -0.99 -2.74 -7.74
CA THR A 25 -0.15 -3.93 -7.53
C THR A 25 0.65 -3.80 -6.23
N ILE A 26 1.26 -2.62 -5.99
CA ILE A 26 2.02 -2.35 -4.76
C ILE A 26 1.10 -2.36 -3.54
N LYS A 27 -0.10 -1.78 -3.61
CA LYS A 27 -1.10 -1.82 -2.52
C LYS A 27 -1.47 -3.25 -2.17
N SER A 28 -1.72 -4.10 -3.15
CA SER A 28 -2.07 -5.52 -2.93
C SER A 28 -0.93 -6.30 -2.28
N ALA A 29 0.30 -6.09 -2.75
CA ALA A 29 1.48 -6.73 -2.17
C ALA A 29 1.75 -6.23 -0.74
N LEU A 30 1.56 -4.94 -0.49
CA LEU A 30 1.69 -4.35 0.84
C LEU A 30 0.61 -4.82 1.81
N LEU A 31 -0.63 -4.91 1.36
CA LEU A 31 -1.73 -5.44 2.16
C LEU A 31 -1.44 -6.87 2.59
N THR A 32 -0.88 -7.67 1.68
CA THR A 32 -0.43 -9.03 1.99
C THR A 32 0.64 -9.01 3.07
N ALA A 33 1.67 -8.16 2.93
CA ALA A 33 2.72 -8.04 3.94
C ALA A 33 2.21 -7.56 5.31
N TYR A 34 1.24 -6.65 5.33
CA TYR A 34 0.57 -6.21 6.56
C TYR A 34 -0.23 -7.34 7.23
N ARG A 35 -0.92 -8.19 6.46
CA ARG A 35 -1.62 -9.37 7.01
C ARG A 35 -0.67 -10.39 7.64
N HIS A 36 0.62 -10.32 7.36
CA HIS A 36 1.65 -11.14 8.01
C HIS A 36 2.21 -10.52 9.30
N THR A 37 1.84 -9.28 9.66
CA THR A 37 2.24 -8.67 10.93
C THR A 37 1.34 -9.12 12.07
N GLU A 38 1.91 -9.23 13.27
CA GLU A 38 1.14 -9.49 14.48
C GLU A 38 0.22 -8.30 14.80
N GLY A 39 -1.00 -8.59 15.25
CA GLY A 39 -1.99 -7.56 15.57
C GLY A 39 -2.67 -6.91 14.35
N HIS A 40 -2.49 -7.45 13.14
CA HIS A 40 -3.15 -6.92 11.95
C HIS A 40 -4.68 -6.94 12.08
N GLN A 41 -5.31 -5.94 11.49
CA GLN A 41 -6.76 -5.86 11.38
C GLN A 41 -7.24 -6.63 10.14
N PRO A 42 -8.33 -7.40 10.26
CA PRO A 42 -8.83 -8.23 9.16
C PRO A 42 -9.32 -7.37 7.99
N ASP A 43 -9.90 -6.21 8.30
CA ASP A 43 -10.40 -5.27 7.32
C ASP A 43 -9.50 -4.03 7.33
N ALA A 44 -8.48 -4.06 6.47
CA ALA A 44 -7.51 -2.99 6.30
C ALA A 44 -7.24 -2.74 4.81
N ARG A 45 -6.87 -1.51 4.48
CA ARG A 45 -6.49 -1.09 3.13
C ARG A 45 -5.21 -0.26 3.17
N ILE A 46 -4.46 -0.34 2.08
CA ILE A 46 -3.24 0.46 1.88
C ILE A 46 -3.59 1.72 1.12
N GLU A 47 -3.34 2.86 1.73
CA GLU A 47 -3.43 4.17 1.09
C GLU A 47 -2.03 4.62 0.69
N ILE A 48 -1.90 5.07 -0.56
CA ILE A 48 -0.65 5.62 -1.09
C ILE A 48 -0.93 7.00 -1.66
N ASP A 49 -0.28 8.02 -1.10
CA ASP A 49 -0.36 9.37 -1.64
C ASP A 49 0.45 9.46 -2.94
N ARG A 50 -0.24 9.67 -4.06
CA ARG A 50 0.36 9.75 -5.41
C ARG A 50 1.33 10.92 -5.63
N LYS A 51 1.36 11.92 -4.74
CA LYS A 51 2.24 13.09 -4.89
C LYS A 51 3.55 12.92 -4.13
N THR A 52 3.44 12.39 -2.93
CA THR A 52 4.53 12.24 -1.97
C THR A 52 5.06 10.82 -1.93
N GLY A 53 4.29 9.84 -2.40
CA GLY A 53 4.54 8.42 -2.22
C GLY A 53 4.22 7.92 -0.81
N ALA A 54 3.59 8.72 0.04
CA ALA A 54 3.34 8.38 1.44
C ALA A 54 2.46 7.13 1.57
N VAL A 55 2.94 6.08 2.24
CA VAL A 55 2.19 4.84 2.48
C VAL A 55 1.62 4.85 3.89
N GLN A 56 0.33 4.53 4.02
CA GLN A 56 -0.39 4.35 5.29
C GLN A 56 -1.24 3.09 5.24
N VAL A 57 -1.38 2.43 6.38
CA VAL A 57 -2.32 1.31 6.56
C VAL A 57 -3.54 1.85 7.30
N ILE A 58 -4.68 1.83 6.63
CA ILE A 58 -5.94 2.25 7.22
C ILE A 58 -6.73 1.01 7.57
N ALA A 59 -6.85 0.74 8.86
CA ALA A 59 -7.76 -0.26 9.38
C ALA A 59 -9.16 0.32 9.47
N ARG A 60 -10.17 -0.53 9.27
CA ARG A 60 -11.56 -0.15 9.39
C ARG A 60 -12.35 -1.20 10.13
N GLU A 61 -13.32 -0.72 10.90
CA GLU A 61 -14.31 -1.54 11.56
C GLU A 61 -15.63 -1.37 10.83
N THR A 62 -16.25 -2.49 10.46
CA THR A 62 -17.54 -2.54 9.77
C THR A 62 -18.55 -3.30 10.60
N ASP A 63 -19.82 -2.90 10.53
CA ASP A 63 -20.91 -3.62 11.17
C ASP A 63 -21.26 -4.92 10.40
N ALA A 64 -22.23 -5.68 10.90
CA ALA A 64 -22.68 -6.92 10.27
C ALA A 64 -23.32 -6.72 8.88
N GLU A 65 -23.70 -5.49 8.54
CA GLU A 65 -24.27 -5.10 7.25
C GLU A 65 -23.20 -4.53 6.29
N GLY A 66 -21.95 -4.41 6.75
CA GLY A 66 -20.82 -3.87 6.00
C GLY A 66 -20.72 -2.35 6.02
N ASN A 67 -21.50 -1.66 6.86
CA ASN A 67 -21.39 -0.22 7.01
C ASN A 67 -20.15 0.12 7.84
N LEU A 68 -19.44 1.17 7.42
CA LEU A 68 -18.26 1.66 8.12
C LEU A 68 -18.66 2.26 9.49
N ILE A 69 -18.11 1.69 10.56
CA ILE A 69 -18.25 2.19 11.93
C ILE A 69 -17.12 3.17 12.24
N SER A 70 -15.86 2.78 11.97
CA SER A 70 -14.69 3.59 12.29
C SER A 70 -13.50 3.24 11.38
N GLU A 71 -12.63 4.21 11.10
CA GLU A 71 -11.33 4.03 10.44
C GLU A 71 -10.22 4.63 11.32
N TRP A 72 -9.06 3.97 11.38
CA TRP A 72 -7.87 4.50 12.04
C TRP A 72 -6.59 4.12 11.30
N ASP A 73 -5.53 4.89 11.54
CA ASP A 73 -4.19 4.53 11.07
C ASP A 73 -3.64 3.40 11.94
N ASP A 74 -3.39 2.26 11.31
CA ASP A 74 -2.83 1.06 11.93
C ASP A 74 -1.44 0.76 11.33
N THR A 75 -0.73 1.80 10.87
CA THR A 75 0.56 1.64 10.20
C THR A 75 1.59 1.09 11.20
N PRO A 76 2.10 -0.15 11.02
CA PRO A 76 3.04 -0.71 11.99
C PRO A 76 4.36 0.06 12.03
N GLU A 77 5.01 0.09 13.19
CA GLU A 77 6.32 0.71 13.32
C GLU A 77 7.33 0.01 12.39
N GLY A 78 8.06 0.79 11.59
CA GLY A 78 9.02 0.23 10.63
C GLY A 78 8.42 -0.38 9.37
N PHE A 79 7.09 -0.38 9.19
CA PHE A 79 6.43 -0.89 7.98
C PHE A 79 6.90 -0.20 6.70
N GLY A 80 7.43 1.02 6.82
CA GLY A 80 8.06 1.71 5.70
C GLY A 80 9.20 0.91 5.03
N ARG A 81 9.96 0.09 5.76
CA ARG A 81 11.00 -0.75 5.15
C ARG A 81 10.41 -1.89 4.32
N VAL A 82 9.29 -2.44 4.78
CA VAL A 82 8.54 -3.48 4.06
C VAL A 82 8.00 -2.89 2.76
N ALA A 83 7.38 -1.71 2.83
CA ALA A 83 6.88 -0.98 1.67
C ALA A 83 7.95 -0.70 0.60
N ALA A 84 9.13 -0.22 1.02
CA ALA A 84 10.22 0.04 0.07
C ALA A 84 10.70 -1.24 -0.62
N THR A 85 10.79 -2.34 0.12
CA THR A 85 11.23 -3.64 -0.41
C THR A 85 10.19 -4.22 -1.37
N THR A 86 8.92 -4.21 -0.97
CA THR A 86 7.80 -4.71 -1.78
C THR A 86 7.65 -3.93 -3.08
N ALA A 87 7.69 -2.59 -3.02
CA ALA A 87 7.62 -1.76 -4.22
C ALA A 87 8.75 -2.10 -5.21
N ARG A 88 9.99 -2.23 -4.73
CA ARG A 88 11.12 -2.64 -5.58
C ARG A 88 10.93 -4.04 -6.17
N GLN A 89 10.40 -4.99 -5.41
CA GLN A 89 10.14 -6.34 -5.94
C GLN A 89 9.12 -6.32 -7.06
N VAL A 90 7.99 -5.63 -6.89
CA VAL A 90 6.96 -5.49 -7.92
C VAL A 90 7.52 -4.82 -9.18
N MET A 91 8.38 -3.81 -9.01
CA MET A 91 9.04 -3.13 -10.13
C MET A 91 10.03 -4.01 -10.90
N LEU A 92 10.57 -5.06 -10.27
CA LEU A 92 11.53 -5.99 -10.88
C LEU A 92 10.87 -7.23 -11.50
N GLN A 93 9.59 -7.49 -11.21
CA GLN A 93 8.82 -8.56 -11.87
C GLN A 93 8.46 -8.21 -13.31
#